data_AF-A0A2G9M6N9-F1
#
_entry.id   AF-A0A2G9M6N9-F1
#
_cell.length_a   1.000
_cell.length_b   1.000
_cell.length_c   1.000
_cell.angle_alpha   90.00
_cell.angle_beta   90.00
_cell.angle_gamma   90.00
#
_symmetry.space_group_name_H-M   'P 1'
#
loop_
_entity.id
_entity.type
_entity.pdbx_description
1 polymer ?
#
loop_
_entity_poly.entity_id
_entity_poly.type
_entity_poly.pdbx_seq_one_letter_code
_entity_poly.pdbx_strand_id
1 'polypeptide(L)'
;MNTFEALAQLGLVDVILPFILVFTITYAVLQNTRVFGVENGKPKHKINAMIAFIIGFLIVIATNLLGIINMIVMYFVLFLITGVLISVILGVSGLQTENIGRNKSVGALMFVLFAVFMFFAFKRAQIISNQTFQLLIIGAVILGVLLLVVSFVLKTEPTLAPTQPRRPPQAGQGGPMQLPPRNPEGHQEIPI
;
A
#
# COMPACT_ATOMS: atom_id res chain seq x y z
N MET A 1 38.90 -4.94 23.30
CA MET A 1 38.06 -6.00 22.69
C MET A 1 38.82 -7.29 22.80
N ASN A 2 38.33 -8.22 23.61
CA ASN A 2 39.04 -9.48 23.88
C ASN A 2 38.76 -10.45 22.72
N THR A 3 39.78 -11.14 22.22
CA THR A 3 39.71 -12.06 21.07
C THR A 3 38.64 -13.15 21.22
N PHE A 4 38.27 -13.50 22.45
CA PHE A 4 37.19 -14.44 22.75
C PHE A 4 35.79 -13.92 22.38
N GLU A 5 35.53 -12.62 22.56
CA GLU A 5 34.26 -12.00 22.14
C GLU A 5 34.13 -11.93 20.62
N ALA A 6 35.26 -11.78 19.90
CA ALA A 6 35.27 -11.81 18.44
C ALA A 6 34.95 -13.22 17.88
N LEU A 7 35.39 -14.28 18.56
CA LEU A 7 35.04 -15.66 18.20
C LEU A 7 33.58 -16.01 18.55
N ALA A 8 33.04 -15.48 19.64
CA ALA A 8 31.63 -15.66 19.99
C ALA A 8 30.70 -14.89 19.03
N GLN A 9 31.11 -13.73 18.54
CA GLN A 9 30.35 -12.95 17.55
C GLN A 9 30.37 -13.53 16.13
N LEU A 10 31.30 -14.44 15.82
CA LEU A 10 31.39 -15.06 14.50
C LEU A 10 30.25 -16.05 14.18
N GLY A 11 29.35 -16.35 15.13
CA GLY A 11 28.22 -17.27 14.90
C GLY A 11 28.67 -18.71 14.62
N LEU A 12 29.93 -19.04 14.95
CA LEU A 12 30.55 -20.32 14.63
C LEU A 12 29.84 -21.48 15.35
N VAL A 13 29.35 -21.26 16.57
CA VAL A 13 28.54 -22.23 17.32
C VAL A 13 27.19 -22.48 16.64
N ASP A 14 26.52 -21.42 16.15
CA ASP A 14 25.20 -21.51 15.50
C ASP A 14 25.24 -22.28 14.17
N VAL A 15 26.42 -22.39 13.57
CA VAL A 15 26.65 -23.12 12.32
C VAL A 15 27.20 -24.52 12.56
N ILE A 16 28.21 -24.67 13.43
CA ILE A 16 28.91 -25.94 13.65
C ILE A 16 28.07 -26.91 14.49
N LEU A 17 27.31 -26.41 15.47
CA LEU A 17 26.53 -27.28 16.34
C LEU A 17 25.42 -28.05 15.57
N PRO A 18 24.55 -27.40 14.77
CA PRO A 18 23.58 -28.14 13.96
C PRO A 18 24.25 -28.99 12.87
N PHE A 19 25.39 -28.56 12.33
CA PHE A 19 26.17 -29.34 11.37
C PHE A 19 26.57 -30.71 11.95
N ILE A 20 27.25 -30.70 13.10
CA ILE A 20 27.74 -31.93 13.75
C ILE A 20 26.56 -32.86 14.10
N LEU A 21 25.45 -32.29 14.57
CA LEU A 21 24.25 -33.05 14.91
C LEU A 21 23.68 -33.78 13.69
N VAL A 22 23.43 -33.06 12.59
CA VAL A 22 22.88 -33.64 11.35
C VAL A 22 23.86 -34.63 10.72
N PHE A 23 25.14 -34.28 10.65
CA PHE A 23 26.20 -35.15 10.15
C PHE A 23 26.21 -36.47 10.91
N THR A 24 26.24 -36.43 12.24
CA THR A 24 26.35 -37.62 13.09
C THR A 24 25.11 -38.50 12.96
N ILE A 25 23.92 -37.91 13.00
CA ILE A 25 22.66 -38.66 12.87
C ILE A 25 22.59 -39.31 11.48
N THR A 26 22.86 -38.54 10.42
CA THR A 26 22.80 -39.03 9.05
C THR A 26 23.84 -40.10 8.78
N TYR A 27 25.07 -39.91 9.26
CA TYR A 27 26.13 -40.91 9.18
C TYR A 27 25.75 -42.19 9.91
N ALA A 28 25.24 -42.10 11.14
CA ALA A 28 24.80 -43.26 11.91
C ALA A 28 23.65 -44.01 11.22
N VAL A 29 22.69 -43.28 10.65
CA VAL A 29 21.58 -43.87 9.89
C VAL A 29 22.10 -44.61 8.65
N LEU A 30 22.97 -43.99 7.84
CA LEU A 30 23.56 -44.62 6.65
C LEU A 30 24.40 -45.85 7.02
N GLN A 31 25.06 -45.80 8.17
CA GLN A 31 25.89 -46.89 8.67
C GLN A 31 25.06 -48.10 9.12
N ASN A 32 23.95 -47.86 9.82
CA ASN A 32 23.06 -48.92 10.31
C ASN A 32 22.21 -49.54 9.20
N THR A 33 21.75 -48.72 8.26
CA THR A 33 20.87 -49.16 7.15
C THR A 33 21.64 -49.80 6.00
N ARG A 34 22.96 -49.58 5.90
CA ARG A 34 23.82 -50.10 4.83
C ARG A 34 23.31 -49.76 3.42
N VAL A 35 22.73 -48.56 3.26
CA VAL A 35 22.10 -48.08 2.01
C VAL A 35 23.03 -48.20 0.80
N PHE A 36 24.33 -47.92 0.98
CA PHE A 36 25.33 -47.99 -0.10
C PHE A 36 26.02 -49.36 -0.22
N GLY A 37 25.47 -50.38 0.44
CA GLY A 37 26.00 -51.73 0.49
C GLY A 37 27.17 -51.91 1.45
N VAL A 38 27.84 -53.06 1.31
CA VAL A 38 28.98 -53.47 2.14
C VAL A 38 30.20 -53.74 1.26
N GLU A 39 31.38 -53.47 1.81
CA GLU A 39 32.69 -53.82 1.27
C GLU A 39 33.38 -54.72 2.30
N ASN A 40 33.71 -55.96 1.91
CA ASN A 40 34.31 -56.96 2.80
C ASN A 40 33.49 -57.20 4.08
N GLY A 41 32.15 -57.24 3.96
CA GLY A 41 31.23 -57.46 5.08
C GLY A 41 31.04 -56.24 6.00
N LYS A 42 31.70 -55.11 5.73
CA LYS A 42 31.58 -53.86 6.50
C LYS A 42 30.86 -52.78 5.67
N PRO A 43 30.07 -51.89 6.28
CA PRO A 43 29.46 -50.81 5.53
C PRO A 43 30.53 -49.85 4.98
N LYS A 44 30.26 -49.22 3.83
CA LYS A 44 31.20 -48.33 3.14
C LYS A 44 31.37 -46.99 3.87
N HIS A 45 32.12 -46.99 4.97
CA HIS A 45 32.32 -45.85 5.86
C HIS A 45 32.72 -44.55 5.15
N LYS A 46 33.62 -44.62 4.15
CA LYS A 46 34.09 -43.43 3.42
C LYS A 46 32.96 -42.76 2.63
N ILE A 47 32.14 -43.55 1.96
CA ILE A 47 31.01 -43.04 1.17
C ILE A 47 29.91 -42.53 2.10
N ASN A 48 29.59 -43.27 3.16
CA ASN A 48 28.61 -42.85 4.17
C ASN A 48 29.01 -41.50 4.81
N ALA A 49 30.29 -41.35 5.17
CA ALA A 49 30.80 -40.11 5.77
C ALA A 49 30.75 -38.94 4.79
N MET A 50 31.17 -39.15 3.53
CA MET A 50 31.14 -38.10 2.51
C MET A 50 29.71 -37.62 2.23
N ILE A 51 28.75 -38.54 2.14
CA ILE A 51 27.34 -38.21 1.88
C ILE A 51 26.71 -37.51 3.08
N ALA A 52 26.93 -38.02 4.30
CA ALA A 52 26.45 -37.37 5.51
C ALA A 52 27.04 -35.97 5.69
N PHE A 53 28.29 -35.76 5.29
CA PHE A 53 28.95 -34.46 5.30
C PHE A 53 28.27 -33.48 4.33
N ILE A 54 28.02 -33.90 3.08
CA ILE A 54 27.30 -33.08 2.09
C ILE A 54 25.89 -32.72 2.60
N ILE A 55 25.15 -33.69 3.14
CA ILE A 55 23.81 -33.47 3.70
C ILE A 55 23.87 -32.49 4.89
N GLY A 56 24.83 -32.68 5.80
CA GLY A 56 25.05 -31.76 6.93
C GLY A 56 25.24 -30.32 6.47
N PHE A 57 26.08 -30.10 5.45
CA PHE A 57 26.30 -28.77 4.89
C PHE A 57 25.04 -28.18 4.21
N LEU A 58 24.28 -29.01 3.48
CA LEU A 58 23.03 -28.55 2.84
C LEU A 58 22.01 -28.07 3.88
N ILE A 59 21.88 -28.78 5.01
CA ILE A 59 20.96 -28.36 6.07
C ILE A 59 21.43 -27.05 6.72
N VAL A 60 22.72 -26.90 6.96
CA VAL A 60 23.29 -25.66 7.52
C VAL A 60 23.02 -24.47 6.61
N ILE A 61 23.17 -24.63 5.29
CA ILE A 61 22.86 -23.55 4.34
C ILE A 61 21.35 -23.23 4.36
N ALA A 62 20.51 -24.25 4.55
CA ALA A 62 19.06 -24.09 4.62
C ALA A 62 18.58 -23.38 5.91
N THR A 63 19.36 -23.34 7.00
CA THR A 63 18.90 -22.71 8.27
C THR A 63 18.56 -21.23 8.10
N ASN A 64 19.31 -20.51 7.26
CA ASN A 64 19.01 -19.12 6.91
C ASN A 64 17.63 -18.98 6.24
N LEU A 65 17.29 -19.93 5.37
CA LEU A 65 16.00 -19.96 4.70
C LEU A 65 14.88 -20.34 5.68
N LEU A 66 15.14 -21.27 6.60
CA LEU A 66 14.18 -21.65 7.66
C LEU A 66 13.85 -20.45 8.56
N GLY A 67 14.82 -19.59 8.87
CA GLY A 67 14.60 -18.35 9.62
C GLY A 67 13.61 -17.42 8.92
N ILE A 68 13.78 -17.23 7.61
CA ILE A 68 12.86 -16.43 6.78
C ILE A 68 11.48 -17.07 6.72
N ILE A 69 11.40 -18.39 6.52
CA ILE A 69 10.12 -19.12 6.48
C ILE A 69 9.40 -18.97 7.82
N ASN A 70 10.07 -19.17 8.95
CA ASN A 70 9.46 -19.05 10.27
C ASN A 70 8.92 -17.63 10.52
N MET A 71 9.67 -16.61 10.09
CA MET A 71 9.23 -15.22 10.14
C MET A 71 7.96 -15.00 9.32
N ILE A 72 7.93 -15.49 8.07
CA ILE A 72 6.75 -15.38 7.18
C ILE A 72 5.55 -16.12 7.77
N VAL A 73 5.75 -17.35 8.28
CA VAL A 73 4.69 -18.17 8.89
C VAL A 73 4.09 -17.47 10.10
N MET A 74 4.91 -16.92 11.00
CA MET A 74 4.43 -16.18 12.16
C MET A 74 3.52 -15.00 11.75
N TYR A 75 3.93 -14.22 10.74
CA TYR A 75 3.10 -13.11 10.25
C TYR A 75 1.84 -13.57 9.53
N PHE A 76 1.91 -14.67 8.78
CA PHE A 76 0.75 -15.26 8.11
C PHE A 76 -0.30 -15.74 9.12
N VAL A 77 0.12 -16.38 10.21
CA VAL A 77 -0.76 -16.79 11.31
C VAL A 77 -1.40 -15.57 11.97
N LEU A 78 -0.62 -14.53 12.26
CA LEU A 78 -1.14 -13.29 12.86
C LEU A 78 -2.14 -12.58 11.92
N PHE A 79 -1.85 -12.57 10.63
CA PHE A 79 -2.76 -12.04 9.61
C PHE A 79 -4.08 -12.82 9.58
N LEU A 80 -4.04 -14.15 9.60
CA LEU A 80 -5.24 -14.99 9.64
C LEU A 80 -6.07 -14.73 10.90
N ILE A 81 -5.46 -14.71 12.09
CA ILE A 81 -6.16 -14.44 13.35
C ILE A 81 -6.83 -13.07 13.30
N THR A 82 -6.11 -12.06 12.82
CA THR A 82 -6.64 -10.70 12.69
C THR A 82 -7.79 -10.64 11.68
N GLY A 83 -7.66 -11.32 10.54
CA GLY A 83 -8.73 -11.41 9.54
C GLY A 83 -9.99 -12.03 10.12
N VAL A 84 -9.86 -13.14 10.85
CA VAL A 84 -10.98 -13.79 11.54
C VAL A 84 -11.63 -12.87 12.57
N LEU A 85 -10.83 -12.15 13.38
CA LEU A 85 -11.35 -11.19 14.37
C LEU A 85 -12.16 -10.07 13.70
N ILE A 86 -11.65 -9.49 12.61
CA ILE A 86 -12.36 -8.47 11.83
C ILE A 86 -13.66 -9.05 11.25
N SER A 87 -13.62 -10.25 10.68
CA SER A 87 -14.83 -10.93 10.17
C SER A 87 -15.87 -11.15 11.25
N VAL A 88 -15.47 -11.52 12.47
CA VAL A 88 -16.40 -11.65 13.61
C VAL A 88 -17.00 -10.31 14.00
N ILE A 89 -16.18 -9.25 14.10
CA ILE A 89 -16.67 -7.91 14.42
C ILE A 89 -17.69 -7.43 13.39
N LEU A 90 -17.39 -7.60 12.09
CA LEU A 90 -18.30 -7.22 11.02
C LEU A 90 -19.59 -8.07 11.04
N GLY A 91 -19.48 -9.36 11.31
CA GLY A 91 -20.62 -10.27 11.44
C GLY A 91 -21.54 -9.91 12.62
N VAL A 92 -20.96 -9.61 13.79
CA VAL A 92 -21.71 -9.24 15.00
C VAL A 92 -22.30 -7.84 14.90
N SER A 93 -21.65 -6.92 14.18
CA SER A 93 -22.13 -5.54 14.03
C SER A 93 -23.43 -5.42 13.23
N GLY A 94 -23.94 -6.52 12.64
CA GLY A 94 -25.19 -6.52 11.88
C GLY A 94 -25.15 -5.63 10.65
N LEU A 95 -23.95 -5.22 10.23
CA LEU A 95 -23.72 -4.47 9.00
C LEU A 95 -24.00 -5.40 7.83
N GLN A 96 -25.27 -5.51 7.44
CA GLN A 96 -25.67 -6.16 6.20
C GLN A 96 -24.92 -5.45 5.07
N THR A 97 -24.21 -6.25 4.26
CA THR A 97 -23.33 -5.80 3.17
C THR A 97 -24.04 -4.89 2.17
N GLU A 98 -25.38 -4.91 2.15
CA GLU A 98 -26.24 -4.08 1.30
C GLU A 98 -26.13 -2.58 1.60
N ASN A 99 -25.96 -2.17 2.86
CA ASN A 99 -25.83 -0.75 3.22
C ASN A 99 -24.41 -0.19 3.06
N ILE A 100 -23.39 -1.06 3.04
CA ILE A 100 -21.99 -0.68 2.81
C ILE A 100 -21.79 -0.22 1.35
N GLY A 101 -22.49 -0.85 0.40
CA GLY A 101 -22.43 -0.47 -1.02
C GLY A 101 -23.20 0.83 -1.33
N ARG A 102 -24.22 1.18 -0.53
CA ARG A 102 -25.11 2.31 -0.80
C ARG A 102 -24.53 3.66 -0.39
N ASN A 103 -23.64 3.70 0.62
CA ASN A 103 -23.00 4.94 1.07
C ASN A 103 -21.49 4.89 0.78
N LYS A 104 -21.10 5.46 -0.38
CA LYS A 104 -19.70 5.47 -0.86
C LYS A 104 -18.70 6.02 0.17
N SER A 105 -19.14 6.92 1.05
CA SER A 105 -18.33 7.50 2.14
C SER A 105 -17.96 6.49 3.23
N VAL A 106 -18.87 5.57 3.58
CA VAL A 106 -18.65 4.57 4.63
C VAL A 106 -17.68 3.48 4.13
N GLY A 107 -17.84 3.04 2.88
CA GLY A 107 -16.89 2.12 2.25
C GLY A 107 -15.49 2.71 2.12
N ALA A 108 -15.38 3.99 1.73
CA ALA A 108 -14.10 4.70 1.67
C ALA A 108 -13.46 4.83 3.06
N LEU A 109 -14.24 5.15 4.09
CA LEU A 109 -13.74 5.25 5.47
C LEU A 109 -13.20 3.89 5.96
N MET A 110 -13.93 2.80 5.75
CA MET A 110 -13.51 1.44 6.10
C MET A 110 -12.23 1.02 5.35
N PHE A 111 -12.12 1.36 4.06
CA PHE A 111 -10.93 1.09 3.27
C PHE A 111 -9.71 1.85 3.79
N VAL A 112 -9.87 3.14 4.12
CA VAL A 112 -8.80 3.96 4.71
C VAL A 112 -8.37 3.37 6.07
N LEU A 113 -9.32 2.98 6.91
CA LEU A 113 -9.04 2.43 8.24
C LEU A 113 -8.32 1.07 8.13
N PHE A 114 -8.73 0.23 7.18
CA PHE A 114 -8.05 -1.02 6.86
C PHE A 114 -6.63 -0.78 6.31
N ALA A 115 -6.46 0.18 5.41
CA ALA A 115 -5.15 0.53 4.86
C ALA A 115 -4.19 1.05 5.95
N VAL A 116 -4.67 1.91 6.86
CA VAL A 116 -3.90 2.40 8.01
C VAL A 116 -3.54 1.26 8.96
N PHE A 117 -4.50 0.37 9.26
CA PHE A 117 -4.26 -0.80 10.09
C PHE A 117 -3.22 -1.74 9.47
N MET A 118 -3.34 -2.04 8.18
CA MET A 118 -2.41 -2.89 7.45
C MET A 118 -1.01 -2.26 7.39
N PHE A 119 -0.93 -0.94 7.20
CA PHE A 119 0.31 -0.18 7.23
C PHE A 119 1.01 -0.29 8.61
N PHE A 120 0.25 -0.20 9.70
CA PHE A 120 0.77 -0.42 11.06
C PHE A 120 1.20 -1.87 11.30
N ALA A 121 0.45 -2.84 10.80
CA ALA A 121 0.78 -4.26 10.89
C ALA A 121 2.10 -4.57 10.17
N PHE A 122 2.31 -4.03 8.96
CA PHE A 122 3.56 -4.17 8.22
C PHE A 122 4.76 -3.51 8.92
N LYS A 123 4.57 -2.34 9.54
CA LYS A 123 5.61 -1.71 10.37
C LYS A 123 6.00 -2.63 11.54
N ARG A 124 5.02 -3.16 12.27
CA ARG A 124 5.26 -4.05 13.41
C ARG A 124 5.93 -5.36 12.96
N ALA A 125 5.60 -5.83 11.76
CA ALA A 125 6.20 -7.01 11.16
C ALA A 125 7.65 -6.81 10.71
N GLN A 126 8.25 -5.62 10.88
CA GLN A 126 9.65 -5.34 10.51
C GLN A 126 9.99 -5.61 9.02
N ILE A 127 8.99 -5.89 8.19
CA ILE A 127 9.13 -6.15 6.74
C ILE A 127 9.63 -4.88 6.03
N ILE A 128 9.20 -3.72 6.51
CA ILE A 128 9.59 -2.40 5.99
C ILE A 128 10.66 -1.83 6.91
N SER A 129 11.84 -1.53 6.34
CA SER A 129 12.91 -0.87 7.08
C SER A 129 12.42 0.47 7.66
N ASN A 130 12.94 0.86 8.83
CA ASN A 130 12.57 2.13 9.46
C ASN A 130 12.77 3.34 8.53
N GLN A 131 13.78 3.29 7.65
CA GLN A 131 14.06 4.34 6.66
C GLN A 131 13.00 4.38 5.54
N THR A 132 12.64 3.22 4.97
CA THR A 132 11.59 3.13 3.94
C THR A 132 10.24 3.58 4.51
N PHE A 133 9.97 3.27 5.78
CA PHE A 133 8.76 3.69 6.49
C PHE A 133 8.70 5.22 6.67
N GLN A 134 9.81 5.84 7.11
CA GLN A 134 9.88 7.30 7.23
C GLN A 134 9.69 8.01 5.89
N LEU A 135 10.31 7.50 4.82
CA LEU A 135 10.14 8.04 3.46
C LEU A 135 8.68 7.97 2.98
N LEU A 136 7.98 6.86 3.23
CA LEU A 136 6.57 6.72 2.86
C LEU A 136 5.66 7.67 3.63
N ILE A 137 5.89 7.86 4.94
CA ILE A 137 5.10 8.83 5.74
C ILE A 137 5.35 10.25 5.24
N ILE A 138 6.62 10.63 5.04
CA ILE A 138 6.96 11.97 4.54
C ILE A 138 6.33 12.20 3.16
N GLY A 139 6.41 11.22 2.26
CA GLY A 139 5.78 11.29 0.94
C GLY A 139 4.26 11.45 1.02
N ALA A 140 3.58 10.68 1.87
CA ALA A 140 2.13 10.77 2.05
C ALA A 140 1.70 12.12 2.65
N VAL A 141 2.46 12.65 3.62
CA VAL A 141 2.21 13.98 4.21
C VAL A 141 2.39 15.08 3.16
N ILE A 142 3.49 15.05 2.40
CA ILE A 142 3.73 16.02 1.32
C ILE A 142 2.60 15.98 0.29
N LEU A 143 2.20 14.78 -0.15
CA LEU A 143 1.09 14.61 -1.09
C LEU A 143 -0.23 15.15 -0.51
N GLY A 144 -0.52 14.85 0.76
CA GLY A 144 -1.72 15.33 1.45
C GLY A 144 -1.76 16.85 1.58
N VAL A 145 -0.63 17.48 1.93
CA VAL A 145 -0.49 18.95 1.97
C VAL A 145 -0.67 19.55 0.58
N LEU A 146 -0.08 18.95 -0.44
CA LEU A 146 -0.18 19.44 -1.83
C LEU A 146 -1.64 19.37 -2.33
N LEU A 147 -2.34 18.27 -2.06
CA LEU A 147 -3.77 18.15 -2.34
C LEU A 147 -4.62 19.16 -1.57
N LEU A 148 -4.26 19.46 -0.32
CA LEU A 148 -4.95 20.47 0.48
C LEU A 148 -4.76 21.87 -0.12
N VAL A 149 -3.52 22.23 -0.49
CA VAL A 149 -3.21 23.51 -1.15
C VAL A 149 -3.95 23.62 -2.48
N VAL A 150 -3.91 22.58 -3.32
CA VAL A 150 -4.63 22.56 -4.60
C VAL A 150 -6.14 22.68 -4.38
N SER A 151 -6.70 21.98 -3.40
CA SER A 151 -8.11 22.10 -3.02
C SER A 151 -8.46 23.52 -2.55
N PHE A 152 -7.59 24.15 -1.76
CA PHE A 152 -7.79 25.51 -1.27
C PHE A 152 -7.75 26.54 -2.41
N VAL A 153 -6.83 26.37 -3.36
CA VAL A 153 -6.68 27.22 -4.55
C VAL A 153 -7.85 27.02 -5.53
N LEU A 154 -8.31 25.78 -5.74
CA LEU A 154 -9.44 25.50 -6.63
C LEU A 154 -10.78 25.98 -6.06
N LYS A 155 -10.91 26.10 -4.73
CA LYS A 155 -12.14 26.55 -4.08
C LYS A 155 -12.26 28.08 -4.00
N THR A 156 -11.23 28.81 -4.40
CA THR A 156 -11.30 30.26 -4.55
C THR A 156 -11.86 30.59 -5.94
N GLU A 157 -13.19 30.48 -6.10
CA GLU A 157 -13.81 31.05 -7.29
C GLU A 157 -13.57 32.57 -7.30
N PRO A 158 -13.17 33.15 -8.44
CA PRO A 158 -13.03 34.59 -8.56
C PRO A 158 -14.42 35.19 -8.36
N THR A 159 -14.60 35.92 -7.26
CA THR A 159 -15.78 36.76 -7.06
C THR A 159 -15.81 37.75 -8.21
N LEU A 160 -16.59 37.44 -9.26
CA LEU A 160 -16.82 38.34 -10.37
C LEU A 160 -17.41 39.62 -9.79
N ALA A 161 -16.63 40.70 -9.87
CA ALA A 161 -17.02 42.00 -9.37
C ALA A 161 -18.40 42.37 -9.93
N PRO A 162 -19.32 42.93 -9.12
CA PRO A 162 -20.65 43.27 -9.59
C PRO A 162 -20.53 44.31 -10.71
N THR A 163 -20.96 43.91 -11.90
CA THR A 163 -21.10 44.80 -13.06
C THR A 163 -21.95 46.00 -12.64
N GLN A 164 -21.33 47.17 -12.49
CA GLN A 164 -22.05 48.38 -12.12
C GLN A 164 -23.16 48.65 -13.15
N PRO A 165 -24.40 48.97 -12.72
CA PRO A 165 -25.46 49.35 -13.63
C PRO A 165 -25.04 50.59 -14.43
N ARG A 166 -24.96 50.44 -15.76
CA ARG A 166 -24.75 51.58 -16.68
C ARG A 166 -25.84 52.62 -16.41
N ARG A 167 -25.45 53.83 -15.99
CA ARG A 167 -26.36 54.98 -15.95
C ARG A 167 -26.90 55.25 -17.36
N PRO A 168 -28.22 55.50 -17.54
CA PRO A 168 -28.76 55.87 -18.84
C PRO A 168 -28.25 57.25 -19.29
N PRO A 169 -28.12 57.49 -20.61
CA PRO A 169 -27.68 58.76 -21.17
C PRO A 169 -28.62 59.89 -20.78
N GLN A 170 -28.05 61.00 -20.30
CA GLN A 170 -28.79 62.25 -20.10
C GLN A 170 -29.33 62.74 -21.45
N ALA A 171 -30.65 62.88 -21.56
CA ALA A 171 -31.32 63.49 -22.70
C ALA A 171 -30.95 64.98 -22.76
N GLY A 172 -30.06 65.31 -23.69
CA GLY A 172 -29.72 66.68 -24.06
C GLY A 172 -30.85 67.36 -24.81
N GLN A 173 -30.99 68.65 -24.49
CA GLN A 173 -31.83 69.67 -25.12
C GLN A 173 -31.83 69.62 -26.66
N GLY A 174 -33.02 69.67 -27.28
CA GLY A 174 -33.23 69.94 -28.70
C GLY A 174 -34.58 70.61 -28.92
N GLY A 175 -34.56 71.81 -29.53
CA GLY A 175 -35.62 72.83 -29.53
C GLY A 175 -36.89 72.55 -30.38
N PRO A 176 -37.81 73.54 -30.44
CA PRO A 176 -39.13 73.37 -31.03
C PRO A 176 -39.09 73.18 -32.55
N MET A 177 -39.74 72.10 -32.97
CA MET A 177 -39.91 71.61 -34.33
C MET A 177 -40.80 72.58 -35.13
N GLN A 178 -40.23 73.25 -36.14
CA GLN A 178 -41.01 74.02 -37.12
C GLN A 178 -41.69 73.06 -38.10
N LEU A 179 -43.02 73.15 -38.20
CA LEU A 179 -43.83 72.37 -39.15
C LEU A 179 -43.66 72.94 -40.58
N PRO A 180 -43.40 72.09 -41.59
CA PRO A 180 -43.46 72.51 -42.99
C PRO A 180 -44.92 72.71 -43.47
N PRO A 181 -45.15 73.61 -44.45
CA PRO A 181 -46.47 74.06 -44.84
C PRO A 181 -47.29 73.02 -45.61
N ARG A 182 -48.59 73.07 -45.33
CA ARG A 182 -49.71 72.33 -45.90
C ARG A 182 -49.82 72.61 -47.41
N ASN A 183 -49.60 71.59 -48.24
CA ASN A 183 -49.92 71.66 -49.67
C ASN A 183 -51.42 71.34 -49.86
N PRO A 184 -52.23 72.25 -50.42
CA PRO A 184 -53.54 71.93 -50.94
C PRO A 184 -53.41 71.37 -52.37
N GLU A 185 -54.49 70.81 -52.91
CA GLU A 185 -54.62 70.30 -54.30
C GLU A 185 -54.14 68.84 -54.49
N GLY A 186 -54.91 67.92 -55.06
CA GLY A 186 -56.11 68.07 -55.86
C GLY A 186 -56.99 66.81 -55.91
N HIS A 187 -58.25 67.08 -56.25
CA HIS A 187 -59.30 66.17 -56.64
C HIS A 187 -58.97 65.40 -57.92
N GLN A 188 -59.49 64.17 -58.06
CA GLN A 188 -60.32 63.69 -59.20
C GLN A 188 -60.59 62.19 -59.05
N GLU A 189 -61.86 61.80 -58.84
CA GLU A 189 -62.78 61.14 -59.81
C GLU A 189 -62.48 59.63 -60.02
N ILE A 190 -63.30 58.68 -59.52
CA ILE A 190 -64.44 57.95 -60.16
C ILE A 190 -63.97 57.12 -61.39
N PRO A 191 -64.50 55.92 -61.79
CA PRO A 191 -65.68 55.11 -61.38
C PRO A 191 -65.27 53.66 -61.00
N ILE A 192 -66.12 52.69 -60.61
CA ILE A 192 -67.39 52.15 -61.16
C ILE A 192 -68.14 51.48 -59.99
#